data_AF-A0A2P6VBC9-F1
#
_entry.id   AF-A0A2P6VBC9-F1
#
_cell.length_a   1.000
_cell.length_b   1.000
_cell.length_c   1.000
_cell.angle_alpha   90.00
_cell.angle_beta   90.00
_cell.angle_gamma   90.00
#
_symmetry.space_group_name_H-M   'P 1'
#
loop_
_entity.id
_entity.type
_entity.pdbx_description
1 polymer ?
#
loop_
_entity_poly.entity_id
_entity_poly.type
_entity_poly.pdbx_seq_one_letter_code
_entity_poly.pdbx_strand_id
1 'polypeptide(L)'
;MGHAPAPTGLLARWGGVSLVEQLERGNIDNRQFYELVTEASACACRLPSTSLPAGLRLDYPTFAYLYADIFTPVHSMIAAQQALAAAGVPTYCLSNCSGLHIDDVRQRYPFFSSFTGLVLSYEVRSFKPDPEIYAAAEDITGLSGSDLLFIDDRSENAAAAAARGWKAIHHVSPAGTLAQLRQLDLPL
;
A
#
# COMPACT_ATOMS: atom_id res chain seq x y z
N MET A 1 -8.78 -29.16 -9.82
CA MET A 1 -8.91 -27.79 -9.29
C MET A 1 -9.72 -27.89 -8.01
N GLY A 2 -9.08 -27.75 -6.85
CA GLY A 2 -9.81 -27.71 -5.57
C GLY A 2 -10.43 -26.34 -5.41
N HIS A 3 -11.75 -26.25 -5.30
CA HIS A 3 -12.40 -25.01 -4.89
C HIS A 3 -11.98 -24.71 -3.44
N ALA A 4 -11.47 -23.51 -3.19
CA ALA A 4 -11.26 -23.05 -1.82
C ALA A 4 -12.60 -23.13 -1.06
N PRO A 5 -12.60 -23.56 0.21
CA PRO A 5 -13.83 -23.61 1.00
C PRO A 5 -14.43 -22.22 1.13
N ALA A 6 -15.77 -22.13 1.11
CA ALA A 6 -16.47 -20.86 1.30
C ALA A 6 -16.08 -20.22 2.65
N PRO A 7 -15.91 -18.88 2.70
CA PRO A 7 -15.56 -18.21 3.94
C PRO A 7 -16.64 -18.44 5.00
N THR A 8 -16.22 -18.54 6.26
CA THR A 8 -17.13 -18.66 7.43
C THR A 8 -16.85 -17.52 8.43
N GLY A 9 -17.73 -17.35 9.42
CA GLY A 9 -17.54 -16.34 10.47
C GLY A 9 -17.62 -14.89 9.96
N LEU A 10 -16.77 -14.01 10.50
CA LEU A 10 -16.76 -12.57 10.14
C LEU A 10 -16.44 -12.34 8.66
N LEU A 11 -15.55 -13.15 8.08
CA LEU A 11 -15.19 -13.01 6.68
C LEU A 11 -16.39 -13.24 5.76
N ALA A 12 -17.26 -14.21 6.07
CA ALA A 12 -18.51 -14.41 5.36
C ALA A 12 -19.48 -13.22 5.49
N ARG A 13 -19.57 -12.63 6.70
CA ARG A 13 -20.39 -11.45 6.97
C ARG A 13 -19.93 -10.22 6.17
N TRP A 14 -18.64 -10.15 5.86
CA TRP A 14 -18.03 -9.07 5.08
C TRP A 14 -17.91 -9.40 3.59
N GLY A 15 -18.70 -10.35 3.08
CA GLY A 15 -18.73 -10.66 1.65
C GLY A 15 -17.53 -11.47 1.16
N GLY A 16 -16.80 -12.12 2.07
CA GLY A 16 -15.64 -12.96 1.74
C GLY A 16 -14.31 -12.20 1.66
N VAL A 17 -14.32 -10.88 1.90
CA VAL A 17 -13.15 -10.00 1.79
C VAL A 17 -12.87 -9.33 3.13
N SER A 18 -11.60 -9.23 3.51
CA SER A 18 -11.23 -8.60 4.79
C SER A 18 -11.57 -7.10 4.79
N LEU A 19 -11.83 -6.51 5.98
CA LEU A 19 -12.06 -5.07 6.09
C LEU A 19 -10.86 -4.24 5.64
N VAL A 20 -9.63 -4.74 5.87
CA VAL A 20 -8.40 -4.08 5.41
C VAL A 20 -8.36 -4.04 3.89
N GLU A 21 -8.62 -5.16 3.23
CA GLU A 21 -8.66 -5.19 1.77
C GLU A 21 -9.79 -4.31 1.21
N GLN A 22 -10.96 -4.29 1.85
CA GLN A 22 -12.05 -3.38 1.43
C GLN A 22 -11.64 -1.91 1.57
N LEU A 23 -10.93 -1.54 2.64
CA LEU A 23 -10.40 -0.19 2.83
C LEU A 23 -9.33 0.15 1.78
N GLU A 24 -8.37 -0.75 1.56
CA GLU A 24 -7.27 -0.53 0.62
C GLU A 24 -7.72 -0.56 -0.85
N ARG A 25 -8.88 -1.14 -1.15
CA ARG A 25 -9.55 -1.03 -2.47
C ARG A 25 -10.54 0.13 -2.55
N GLY A 26 -10.71 0.91 -1.49
CA GLY A 26 -11.65 2.05 -1.48
C GLY A 26 -13.13 1.65 -1.60
N ASN A 27 -13.47 0.41 -1.21
CA ASN A 27 -14.86 -0.07 -1.14
C ASN A 27 -15.57 0.45 0.12
N ILE A 28 -14.80 0.74 1.17
CA ILE A 28 -15.24 1.42 2.38
C ILE A 28 -14.28 2.56 2.69
N ASP A 29 -14.78 3.61 3.33
CA ASP A 29 -13.96 4.74 3.79
C ASP A 29 -13.36 4.50 5.19
N ASN A 30 -12.50 5.43 5.62
CA ASN A 30 -11.82 5.36 6.93
C ASN A 30 -12.80 5.30 8.12
N ARG A 31 -13.95 5.99 8.02
CA ARG A 31 -14.97 6.07 9.09
C ARG A 31 -15.72 4.74 9.18
N GLN A 32 -16.16 4.21 8.05
CA GLN A 32 -16.81 2.91 7.93
C GLN A 32 -15.88 1.78 8.42
N PHE A 33 -14.60 1.81 8.03
CA PHE A 33 -13.62 0.85 8.52
C PHE A 33 -13.51 0.86 10.04
N TYR A 34 -13.37 2.04 10.65
CA TYR A 34 -13.37 2.17 12.11
C TYR A 34 -14.65 1.59 12.73
N GLU A 35 -15.84 1.95 12.22
CA GLU A 35 -17.12 1.52 12.79
C GLU A 35 -17.26 -0.01 12.75
N LEU A 36 -16.90 -0.63 11.63
CA LEU A 36 -16.94 -2.07 11.44
C LEU A 36 -15.92 -2.79 12.33
N VAL A 37 -14.71 -2.26 12.49
CA VAL A 37 -13.69 -2.82 13.39
C VAL A 37 -14.15 -2.73 14.86
N THR A 38 -14.70 -1.58 15.27
CA THR A 38 -15.26 -1.39 16.62
C THR A 38 -16.42 -2.35 16.89
N GLU A 39 -17.36 -2.49 15.95
CA GLU A 39 -18.50 -3.41 16.06
C GLU A 39 -18.03 -4.87 16.18
N ALA A 40 -17.10 -5.29 15.33
CA ALA A 40 -16.56 -6.64 15.34
C ALA A 40 -15.81 -6.96 16.65
N SER A 41 -15.06 -5.99 17.16
CA SER A 41 -14.35 -6.09 18.45
C SER A 41 -15.34 -6.23 19.62
N ALA A 42 -16.46 -5.51 19.58
CA ALA A 42 -17.53 -5.63 20.58
C ALA A 42 -18.25 -6.99 20.51
N CYS A 43 -18.38 -7.57 19.31
CA CYS A 43 -18.93 -8.91 19.13
C CYS A 43 -17.99 -10.02 19.66
N ALA A 44 -16.67 -9.85 19.52
CA ALA A 44 -15.69 -10.82 19.98
C ALA A 44 -15.74 -11.06 21.50
N CYS A 45 -16.10 -10.03 22.29
CA CYS A 45 -16.26 -10.15 23.75
C CYS A 45 -17.42 -11.06 24.18
N ARG A 46 -18.24 -11.56 23.25
CA ARG A 46 -19.29 -12.56 23.50
C ARG A 46 -18.83 -13.99 23.22
N LEU A 47 -17.58 -14.20 22.77
CA LEU A 47 -17.03 -15.53 22.54
C LEU A 47 -16.41 -16.09 23.84
N PRO A 48 -16.70 -17.35 24.20
CA PRO A 48 -16.33 -17.93 25.50
C PRO A 48 -14.81 -18.19 25.70
N SER A 49 -13.95 -17.81 24.75
CA SER A 49 -12.52 -18.16 24.72
C SER A 49 -11.56 -16.98 24.61
N THR A 50 -12.02 -15.73 24.59
CA THR A 50 -11.13 -14.56 24.45
C THR A 50 -11.08 -13.74 25.74
N SER A 51 -9.90 -13.67 26.36
CA SER A 51 -9.57 -12.77 27.48
C SER A 51 -9.38 -11.30 27.05
N LEU A 52 -10.04 -10.88 25.96
CA LEU A 52 -10.01 -9.49 25.52
C LEU A 52 -10.95 -8.68 26.42
N PRO A 53 -10.48 -7.59 27.06
CA PRO A 53 -11.34 -6.69 27.81
C PRO A 53 -12.47 -6.17 26.92
N ALA A 54 -13.63 -5.89 27.51
CA ALA A 54 -14.89 -5.59 26.82
C ALA A 54 -14.77 -4.47 25.74
N GLY A 55 -14.62 -4.88 24.49
CA GLY A 55 -14.66 -4.08 23.27
C GLY A 55 -13.45 -3.16 23.10
N LEU A 56 -13.02 -2.95 21.86
CA LEU A 56 -12.09 -1.86 21.54
C LEU A 56 -12.81 -0.52 21.80
N ARG A 57 -12.45 0.18 22.89
CA ARG A 57 -12.97 1.52 23.24
C ARG A 57 -11.96 2.60 22.88
N LEU A 58 -11.56 2.65 21.61
CA LEU A 58 -10.75 3.76 21.10
C LEU A 58 -11.69 4.77 20.47
N ASP A 59 -11.44 6.06 20.68
CA ASP A 59 -12.03 7.08 19.81
C ASP A 59 -11.40 7.02 18.41
N TYR A 60 -12.01 7.70 17.46
CA TYR A 60 -11.54 7.68 16.07
C TYR A 60 -10.11 8.22 15.90
N PRO A 61 -9.73 9.38 16.49
CA PRO A 61 -8.36 9.87 16.36
C PRO A 61 -7.32 8.89 16.89
N THR A 62 -7.56 8.26 18.04
CA THR A 62 -6.64 7.27 18.62
C THR A 62 -6.54 6.03 17.75
N PHE A 63 -7.67 5.53 17.24
CA PHE A 63 -7.67 4.42 16.31
C PHE A 63 -6.89 4.74 15.02
N ALA A 64 -7.15 5.90 14.42
CA ALA A 64 -6.49 6.33 13.19
C ALA A 64 -4.97 6.39 13.36
N TYR A 65 -4.50 6.98 14.46
CA TYR A 65 -3.08 7.03 14.80
C TYR A 65 -2.48 5.61 14.91
N LEU A 66 -3.08 4.74 15.74
CA LEU A 66 -2.53 3.40 15.98
C LEU A 66 -2.56 2.50 14.74
N TYR A 67 -3.59 2.64 13.91
CA TYR A 67 -3.71 1.88 12.66
C TYR A 67 -2.66 2.34 11.64
N ALA A 68 -2.38 3.64 11.55
CA ALA A 68 -1.41 4.19 10.62
C ALA A 68 0.06 4.09 11.09
N ASP A 69 0.31 3.80 12.38
CA ASP A 69 1.64 3.68 12.98
C ASP A 69 2.37 2.37 12.64
N ILE A 70 2.56 2.11 11.34
CA ILE A 70 3.17 0.89 10.81
C ILE A 70 4.43 1.14 9.96
N PHE A 71 4.76 2.40 9.65
CA PHE A 71 5.87 2.74 8.76
C PHE A 71 7.16 3.05 9.51
N THR A 72 8.30 2.69 8.90
CA THR A 72 9.63 3.05 9.37
C THR A 72 10.46 3.54 8.18
N PRO A 73 11.17 4.67 8.29
CA PRO A 73 11.93 5.23 7.18
C PRO A 73 13.14 4.37 6.81
N VAL A 74 13.24 4.02 5.53
CA VAL A 74 14.44 3.44 4.93
C VAL A 74 15.30 4.57 4.35
N HIS A 75 16.11 5.20 5.20
CA HIS A 75 16.83 6.44 4.90
C HIS A 75 17.64 6.41 3.60
N SER A 76 18.28 5.29 3.27
CA SER A 76 19.05 5.16 2.02
C SER A 76 18.17 5.16 0.77
N MET A 77 16.96 4.60 0.85
CA MET A 77 15.99 4.65 -0.25
C MET A 77 15.35 6.04 -0.38
N ILE A 78 15.10 6.71 0.76
CA ILE A 78 14.64 8.11 0.78
C ILE A 78 15.68 9.02 0.10
N ALA A 79 16.95 8.89 0.49
CA ALA A 79 18.04 9.67 -0.11
C ALA A 79 18.14 9.44 -1.62
N ALA A 80 17.98 8.19 -2.08
CA ALA A 80 17.97 7.87 -3.50
C ALA A 80 16.80 8.53 -4.25
N GLN A 81 15.58 8.44 -3.71
CA GLN A 81 14.42 9.11 -4.30
C GLN A 81 14.62 10.63 -4.37
N GLN A 82 15.13 11.25 -3.31
CA GLN A 82 15.39 12.69 -3.28
C GLN A 82 16.49 13.11 -4.27
N ALA A 83 17.53 12.30 -4.45
CA ALA A 83 18.58 12.56 -5.46
C ALA A 83 18.00 12.55 -6.88
N LEU A 84 17.16 11.55 -7.20
CA LEU A 84 16.45 11.47 -8.47
C LEU A 84 15.55 12.69 -8.69
N ALA A 85 14.75 13.06 -7.69
CA ALA A 85 13.86 14.21 -7.77
C ALA A 85 14.65 15.53 -7.96
N ALA A 86 15.76 15.71 -7.25
CA ALA A 86 16.63 16.88 -7.39
C ALA A 86 17.30 16.96 -8.77
N ALA A 87 17.56 15.81 -9.40
CA ALA A 87 18.07 15.72 -10.77
C ALA A 87 16.99 15.87 -11.86
N GLY A 88 15.73 16.11 -11.47
CA GLY A 88 14.61 16.28 -12.40
C GLY A 88 14.05 14.98 -12.96
N VAL A 89 14.40 13.83 -12.38
CA VAL A 89 13.79 12.54 -12.74
C VAL A 89 12.45 12.41 -12.01
N PRO A 90 11.31 12.28 -12.72
CA PRO A 90 10.01 12.10 -12.07
C PRO A 90 9.98 10.83 -11.22
N THR A 91 9.44 10.94 -10.01
CA THR A 91 9.26 9.79 -9.10
C THR A 91 7.80 9.69 -8.70
N TYR A 92 7.26 8.47 -8.66
CA TYR A 92 5.87 8.22 -8.32
C TYR A 92 5.76 7.19 -7.19
N CYS A 93 4.74 7.30 -6.36
CA CYS A 93 4.44 6.30 -5.33
C CYS A 93 3.24 5.45 -5.76
N LEU A 94 3.47 4.17 -6.08
CA LEU A 94 2.43 3.18 -6.40
C LEU A 94 2.24 2.25 -5.19
N SER A 95 1.16 2.43 -4.42
CA SER A 95 1.04 1.78 -3.09
C SER A 95 -0.34 1.16 -2.84
N ASN A 96 -0.31 -0.09 -2.36
CA ASN A 96 -1.49 -0.69 -1.71
C ASN A 96 -1.56 -0.10 -0.30
N CYS A 97 -2.55 0.75 -0.06
CA CYS A 97 -2.66 1.51 1.18
C CYS A 97 -4.07 2.06 1.40
N SER A 98 -4.27 2.71 2.54
CA SER A 98 -5.50 3.40 2.91
C SER A 98 -5.30 4.91 3.00
N GLY A 99 -6.40 5.68 3.03
CA GLY A 99 -6.32 7.12 3.32
C GLY A 99 -5.67 7.42 4.67
N LEU A 100 -5.95 6.60 5.70
CA LEU A 100 -5.31 6.73 7.02
C LEU A 100 -3.78 6.62 6.94
N HIS A 101 -3.27 5.67 6.15
CA HIS A 101 -1.82 5.51 5.93
C HIS A 101 -1.21 6.73 5.25
N ILE A 102 -1.89 7.29 4.24
CA ILE A 102 -1.35 8.40 3.44
C ILE A 102 -1.39 9.73 4.19
N ASP A 103 -2.46 10.01 4.92
CA ASP A 103 -2.56 11.22 5.76
C ASP A 103 -1.43 11.27 6.79
N ASP A 104 -1.20 10.14 7.44
CA ASP A 104 -0.14 9.98 8.42
C ASP A 104 1.27 10.11 7.80
N VAL A 105 1.54 9.42 6.68
CA VAL A 105 2.86 9.49 6.00
C VAL A 105 3.17 10.92 5.58
N ARG A 106 2.17 11.66 5.07
CA ARG A 106 2.32 13.09 4.71
C ARG A 106 2.66 13.95 5.92
N GLN A 107 2.09 13.66 7.08
CA GLN A 107 2.34 14.40 8.31
C GLN A 107 3.73 14.09 8.90
N ARG A 108 4.13 12.81 8.89
CA ARG A 108 5.35 12.35 9.59
C ARG A 108 6.62 12.42 8.74
N TYR A 109 6.51 12.33 7.42
CA TYR A 109 7.67 12.20 6.53
C TYR A 109 7.67 13.27 5.42
N PRO A 110 8.33 14.43 5.65
CA PRO A 110 8.33 15.54 4.70
C PRO A 110 8.82 15.21 3.28
N PHE A 111 9.68 14.21 3.11
CA PHE A 111 10.16 13.80 1.78
C PHE A 111 9.03 13.34 0.87
N PHE A 112 7.92 12.84 1.43
CA PHE A 112 6.81 12.28 0.66
C PHE A 112 6.16 13.31 -0.27
N SER A 113 6.26 14.61 0.03
CA SER A 113 5.78 15.67 -0.87
C SER A 113 6.67 15.89 -2.10
N SER A 114 7.82 15.21 -2.21
CA SER A 114 8.72 15.31 -3.36
C SER A 114 8.41 14.33 -4.49
N PHE A 115 7.47 13.39 -4.28
CA PHE A 115 6.94 12.58 -5.37
C PHE A 115 6.18 13.46 -6.37
N THR A 116 6.41 13.21 -7.65
CA THR A 116 5.72 13.88 -8.77
C THR A 116 4.23 13.57 -8.77
N GLY A 117 3.86 12.35 -8.41
CA GLY A 117 2.48 11.91 -8.32
C GLY A 117 2.33 10.64 -7.48
N LEU A 118 1.09 10.33 -7.13
CA LEU A 118 0.72 9.17 -6.33
C LEU A 118 -0.28 8.32 -7.11
N VAL A 119 -0.17 7.00 -6.97
CA VAL A 119 -1.10 6.01 -7.49
C VAL A 119 -1.47 5.12 -6.31
N LEU A 120 -2.61 5.43 -5.70
CA LEU A 120 -3.01 4.89 -4.41
C LEU A 120 -4.16 3.91 -4.61
N SER A 121 -4.02 2.68 -4.08
CA SER A 121 -4.97 1.60 -4.36
C SER A 121 -6.42 1.95 -4.01
N TYR A 122 -6.63 2.68 -2.92
CA TYR A 122 -7.98 3.06 -2.47
C TYR A 122 -8.62 4.13 -3.36
N GLU A 123 -7.83 4.94 -4.06
CA GLU A 123 -8.33 5.96 -4.99
C GLU A 123 -8.66 5.34 -6.34
N VAL A 124 -7.79 4.45 -6.84
CA VAL A 124 -7.96 3.77 -8.13
C VAL A 124 -8.88 2.55 -8.08
N ARG A 125 -9.26 2.11 -6.87
CA ARG A 125 -10.09 0.92 -6.59
C ARG A 125 -9.53 -0.39 -7.15
N SER A 126 -8.21 -0.48 -7.16
CA SER A 126 -7.44 -1.66 -7.59
C SER A 126 -6.16 -1.71 -6.77
N PHE A 127 -5.56 -2.87 -6.58
CA PHE A 127 -4.37 -3.07 -5.78
C PHE A 127 -3.37 -3.93 -6.55
N LYS A 128 -2.07 -3.79 -6.29
CA LYS A 128 -1.07 -4.67 -6.88
C LYS A 128 -1.30 -6.10 -6.38
N PRO A 129 -1.23 -7.13 -7.24
CA PRO A 129 -0.74 -7.11 -8.62
C PRO A 129 -1.84 -7.05 -9.71
N ASP A 130 -3.05 -6.56 -9.41
CA ASP A 130 -4.14 -6.46 -10.39
C ASP A 130 -3.73 -5.56 -11.57
N PRO A 131 -4.05 -5.91 -12.84
CA PRO A 131 -3.59 -5.15 -14.01
C PRO A 131 -4.01 -3.68 -14.03
N GLU A 132 -5.16 -3.35 -13.42
CA GLU A 132 -5.76 -2.01 -13.46
C GLU A 132 -4.94 -0.97 -12.71
N ILE A 133 -4.26 -1.31 -11.61
CA ILE A 133 -3.43 -0.33 -10.89
C ILE A 133 -2.20 0.09 -11.70
N TYR A 134 -1.64 -0.83 -12.50
CA TYR A 134 -0.52 -0.52 -13.39
C TYR A 134 -0.98 0.30 -14.60
N ALA A 135 -2.17 0.03 -15.15
CA ALA A 135 -2.76 0.86 -16.18
C ALA A 135 -3.01 2.29 -15.69
N ALA A 136 -3.55 2.45 -14.47
CA ALA A 136 -3.72 3.76 -13.86
C ALA A 136 -2.38 4.51 -13.68
N ALA A 137 -1.30 3.80 -13.38
CA ALA A 137 0.04 4.40 -13.32
C ALA A 137 0.54 4.85 -14.69
N GLU A 138 0.32 4.09 -15.75
CA GLU A 138 0.63 4.52 -17.13
C GLU A 138 -0.16 5.78 -17.49
N ASP A 139 -1.45 5.84 -17.17
CA ASP A 139 -2.30 7.00 -17.43
C ASP A 139 -1.82 8.26 -16.66
N ILE A 140 -1.47 8.11 -15.37
CA ILE A 140 -1.02 9.22 -14.52
C ILE A 140 0.36 9.73 -14.95
N THR A 141 1.26 8.83 -15.34
CA THR A 141 2.63 9.18 -15.74
C THR A 141 2.72 9.65 -17.19
N GLY A 142 1.78 9.21 -18.05
CA GLY A 142 1.87 9.34 -19.50
C GLY A 142 2.98 8.49 -20.12
N LEU A 143 3.55 7.53 -19.37
CA LEU A 143 4.66 6.68 -19.78
C LEU A 143 4.22 5.21 -19.86
N SER A 144 4.97 4.37 -20.56
CA SER A 144 4.69 2.93 -20.67
C SER A 144 5.96 2.12 -20.96
N GLY A 145 5.87 0.80 -20.82
CA GLY A 145 6.97 -0.10 -21.16
C GLY A 145 8.28 0.28 -20.46
N SER A 146 9.40 0.25 -21.21
CA SER A 146 10.74 0.45 -20.65
C SER A 146 11.04 1.87 -20.15
N ASP A 147 10.14 2.82 -20.37
CA ASP A 147 10.22 4.19 -19.85
C ASP A 147 9.82 4.25 -18.36
N LEU A 148 9.19 3.18 -17.85
CA LEU A 148 8.87 3.00 -16.44
C LEU A 148 9.85 2.03 -15.77
N LEU A 149 10.33 2.43 -14.60
CA LEU A 149 11.05 1.58 -13.65
C LEU A 149 10.21 1.45 -12.38
N PHE A 150 9.91 0.21 -12.00
CA PHE A 150 9.16 -0.10 -10.80
C PHE A 150 10.01 -0.88 -9.79
N ILE A 151 9.87 -0.51 -8.51
CA ILE A 151 10.61 -1.11 -7.39
C ILE A 151 9.57 -1.52 -6.35
N ASP A 152 9.55 -2.79 -5.99
CA ASP A 152 8.59 -3.33 -5.01
C ASP A 152 9.19 -4.52 -4.27
N ASP A 153 8.88 -4.66 -2.99
CA ASP A 153 9.38 -5.73 -2.13
C ASP A 153 8.63 -7.05 -2.33
N ARG A 154 7.48 -7.03 -3.01
CA ARG A 154 6.75 -8.24 -3.38
C ARG A 154 7.10 -8.67 -4.80
N SER A 155 7.67 -9.86 -4.93
CA SER A 155 8.09 -10.43 -6.20
C SER A 155 6.98 -10.48 -7.26
N GLU A 156 5.75 -10.76 -6.85
CA GLU A 156 4.56 -10.83 -7.70
C GLU A 156 4.19 -9.46 -8.28
N ASN A 157 4.40 -8.38 -7.51
CA ASN A 157 4.13 -7.02 -7.97
C ASN A 157 5.17 -6.59 -9.01
N ALA A 158 6.44 -6.91 -8.76
CA ALA A 158 7.52 -6.67 -9.72
C ALA A 158 7.33 -7.49 -11.01
N ALA A 159 6.90 -8.75 -10.88
CA ALA A 159 6.61 -9.61 -12.02
C ALA A 159 5.43 -9.09 -12.86
N ALA A 160 4.37 -8.59 -12.23
CA ALA A 160 3.23 -7.98 -12.93
C ALA A 160 3.64 -6.72 -13.71
N ALA A 161 4.50 -5.85 -13.15
CA ALA A 161 5.07 -4.72 -13.88
C ALA A 161 5.94 -5.19 -15.07
N ALA A 162 6.80 -6.19 -14.86
CA ALA A 162 7.64 -6.74 -15.92
C ALA A 162 6.82 -7.36 -17.07
N ALA A 163 5.68 -8.00 -16.76
CA ALA A 163 4.76 -8.54 -17.76
C ALA A 163 4.13 -7.45 -18.66
N ARG A 164 4.14 -6.19 -18.21
CA ARG A 164 3.73 -5.01 -19.00
C ARG A 164 4.88 -4.37 -19.78
N GLY A 165 6.07 -4.95 -19.72
CA GLY A 165 7.27 -4.43 -20.37
C GLY A 165 7.99 -3.33 -19.58
N TRP A 166 7.60 -3.09 -18.32
CA TRP A 166 8.33 -2.16 -17.46
C TRP A 166 9.67 -2.75 -17.03
N LYS A 167 10.65 -1.88 -16.74
CA LYS A 167 11.80 -2.29 -15.93
C LYS A 167 11.29 -2.54 -14.51
N ALA A 168 11.68 -3.65 -13.90
CA ALA A 168 11.22 -4.01 -12.56
C ALA A 168 12.38 -4.49 -11.69
N ILE A 169 12.44 -4.01 -10.44
CA ILE A 169 13.38 -4.45 -9.41
C ILE A 169 12.56 -5.02 -8.25
N HIS A 170 12.79 -6.29 -7.94
CA HIS A 170 12.32 -6.89 -6.69
C HIS A 170 13.24 -6.43 -5.54
N HIS A 171 12.70 -5.59 -4.66
CA HIS A 171 13.41 -5.00 -3.54
C HIS A 171 13.62 -6.01 -2.41
N VAL A 172 14.84 -6.53 -2.29
CA VAL A 172 15.23 -7.40 -1.15
C VAL A 172 16.04 -6.64 -0.11
N SER A 173 16.84 -5.66 -0.54
CA SER A 173 17.59 -4.78 0.35
C SER A 173 17.89 -3.43 -0.31
N PRO A 174 18.13 -2.37 0.48
CA PRO A 174 18.53 -1.08 -0.05
C PRO A 174 19.84 -1.15 -0.84
N ALA A 175 20.85 -1.85 -0.33
CA ALA A 175 22.14 -1.98 -1.01
C ALA A 175 22.01 -2.65 -2.39
N GLY A 176 21.25 -3.75 -2.48
CA GLY A 176 21.01 -4.44 -3.74
C GLY A 176 20.19 -3.63 -4.75
N THR A 177 19.23 -2.84 -4.26
CA THR A 177 18.45 -1.94 -5.11
C THR A 177 19.32 -0.81 -5.66
N LEU A 178 20.09 -0.15 -4.80
CA LEU A 178 20.98 0.94 -5.20
C LEU A 178 22.06 0.49 -6.20
N ALA A 179 22.58 -0.73 -6.04
CA ALA A 179 23.52 -1.31 -7.00
C ALA A 179 22.90 -1.47 -8.39
N GLN A 180 21.65 -1.95 -8.48
CA GLN A 180 20.92 -2.08 -9.74
C GLN A 180 20.58 -0.71 -10.35
N LEU A 181 20.16 0.27 -9.54
CA LEU A 181 19.85 1.60 -10.04
C LEU A 181 21.08 2.28 -10.66
N ARG A 182 22.27 2.10 -10.09
CA ARG A 182 23.54 2.61 -10.67
C ARG A 182 23.89 1.98 -12.01
N GLN A 183 23.43 0.76 -12.29
CA GLN A 183 23.62 0.12 -13.60
C GLN A 183 22.68 0.68 -14.68
N LEU A 184 21.67 1.46 -14.28
CA LEU A 184 20.71 2.10 -15.19
C LEU A 184 21.10 3.55 -15.53
N ASP A 185 22.33 3.97 -15.21
CA ASP A 185 22.86 5.32 -15.42
C ASP A 185 21.97 6.44 -14.83
N LEU A 186 21.25 6.13 -13.74
CA LEU A 186 20.45 7.09 -13.00
C LEU A 186 21.33 8.01 -12.13
N PRO A 187 20.96 9.30 -11.94
CA PRO A 187 21.72 10.26 -11.16
C PRO A 187 21.54 10.03 -9.64
N LEU A 188 22.29 9.06 -9.10
CA LEU A 188 22.27 8.63 -7.70
C LEU A 188 23.60 8.82 -6.96
#